data_AF-T1KTS4-F1
#
_entry.id   AF-T1KTS4-F1
#
_cell.length_a   1.000
_cell.length_b   1.000
_cell.length_c   1.000
_cell.angle_alpha   90.00
_cell.angle_beta   90.00
_cell.angle_gamma   90.00
#
_symmetry.space_group_name_H-M   'P 1'
#
loop_
_entity.id
_entity.type
_entity.pdbx_description
1 polymer ?
#
loop_
_entity_poly.entity_id
_entity_poly.type
_entity_poly.pdbx_seq_one_letter_code
_entity_poly.pdbx_strand_id
1 'polypeptide(L)'
;MDAKHDVLKFIFKEDECIDPDLSEDYIDKLCSIGIHSLAREPARLLDEKCRLEDAMKDEAFKNYPCFLEAHKLGKDVKQEVLGIEDKLDKFIDKIPFFQRKLSGFSDEAKDITKRWRQASLMLSKHNQLLGFLEIPQLMDSCVRKGYYDEALQLYSYIQRIDRLHGKDAPLIQTISNELSQCKELMINQLLKELYGDIQLPVALKIIGYLRRINVYDETELRIKFLYARDAWLKNLVKEVTVTNPLAYMGKLIEIYRINLFNTVTQYRALFADDDIVSLSSSSKQISGQETLNDSDHRDFGDTTILTSWISNKIDLFLSQLQDTLDKCLAAEYSSLYPIENLFDPCFYFGLSMNRIGADCRPDISLIFQRVILTKFTQSVETAIDKFEANLENFSLSSVNLMTSSSSSPAISSLSSASETLTSESKTDYEPPSVILTFPPLANLCNDLLEAFNQARKLIPLSIIAKFRDILNQSLIRSTRILINYHKTESTSSNTNPEADLLKKMVQVYVHHLVPHIQKCLTALVPVQQLAKSLGLSVLEFNRLRKTRKDVSISDLDVDAIKELIDHLLV
;
A
#
# COMPACT_ATOMS: atom_id res chain seq x y z
N MET A 1 -66.86 131.89 -50.18
CA MET A 1 -65.43 131.54 -50.12
C MET A 1 -64.55 132.56 -50.82
N ASP A 2 -65.03 133.26 -51.86
CA ASP A 2 -64.21 134.25 -52.59
C ASP A 2 -63.71 135.45 -51.75
N ALA A 3 -64.49 135.98 -50.80
CA ALA A 3 -64.04 137.13 -49.99
C ALA A 3 -62.94 136.83 -48.96
N LYS A 4 -62.81 135.57 -48.49
CA LYS A 4 -61.75 135.16 -47.53
C LYS A 4 -60.39 135.01 -48.23
N HIS A 5 -60.40 134.63 -49.51
CA HIS A 5 -59.19 134.46 -50.30
C HIS A 5 -58.55 135.82 -50.70
N ASP A 6 -59.38 136.85 -50.92
CA ASP A 6 -58.90 138.21 -51.21
C ASP A 6 -58.21 138.89 -50.01
N VAL A 7 -58.63 138.60 -48.78
CA VAL A 7 -57.97 139.12 -47.56
C VAL A 7 -56.59 138.48 -47.37
N LEU A 8 -56.46 137.17 -47.62
CA LEU A 8 -55.18 136.48 -47.56
C LEU A 8 -54.20 136.99 -48.64
N LYS A 9 -54.69 137.30 -49.86
CA LYS A 9 -53.89 137.93 -50.93
C LYS A 9 -53.47 139.38 -50.65
N PHE A 10 -54.22 140.13 -49.83
CA PHE A 10 -53.83 141.49 -49.44
C PHE A 10 -52.73 141.50 -48.36
N ILE A 11 -52.70 140.48 -47.49
CA ILE A 11 -51.75 140.36 -46.38
C ILE A 11 -50.45 139.70 -46.83
N PHE A 12 -50.52 138.64 -47.63
CA PHE A 12 -49.37 137.92 -48.15
C PHE A 12 -49.22 138.28 -49.64
N LYS A 13 -48.25 139.13 -49.99
CA LYS A 13 -47.90 139.40 -51.39
C LYS A 13 -47.56 138.06 -52.08
N GLU A 14 -48.00 137.91 -53.33
CA GLU A 14 -48.28 136.70 -54.13
C GLU A 14 -47.26 135.51 -54.18
N ASP A 15 -46.21 135.44 -53.36
CA ASP A 15 -45.18 134.39 -53.46
C ASP A 15 -44.90 133.57 -52.19
N GLU A 16 -45.76 133.61 -51.16
CA GLU A 16 -45.61 132.73 -49.98
C GLU A 16 -46.69 131.65 -49.92
N CYS A 17 -46.25 130.40 -50.12
CA CYS A 17 -47.03 129.16 -50.09
C CYS A 17 -47.74 129.02 -48.72
N ILE A 18 -49.07 129.13 -48.70
CA ILE A 18 -49.89 129.03 -47.50
C ILE A 18 -50.13 127.53 -47.19
N ASP A 19 -49.59 127.05 -46.07
CA ASP A 19 -49.70 125.65 -45.62
C ASP A 19 -51.17 125.30 -45.30
N PRO A 20 -51.71 124.11 -45.68
CA PRO A 20 -53.14 123.80 -45.64
C PRO A 20 -53.77 123.71 -44.23
N ASP A 21 -52.96 123.69 -43.18
CA ASP A 21 -53.37 123.49 -41.78
C ASP A 21 -53.46 124.80 -40.96
N LEU A 22 -53.67 125.95 -41.62
CA LEU A 22 -54.07 127.16 -40.89
C LEU A 22 -55.46 126.92 -40.26
N SER A 23 -55.47 126.68 -38.95
CA SER A 23 -56.68 126.48 -38.15
C SER A 23 -57.74 127.55 -38.47
N GLU A 24 -58.95 127.15 -38.86
CA GLU A 24 -60.05 128.04 -39.25
C GLU A 24 -60.33 129.14 -38.20
N ASP A 25 -60.11 128.82 -36.92
CA ASP A 25 -60.21 129.75 -35.78
C ASP A 25 -59.30 130.99 -35.90
N TYR A 26 -58.12 130.83 -36.47
CA TYR A 26 -57.16 131.94 -36.65
C TYR A 26 -57.55 132.83 -37.82
N ILE A 27 -58.11 132.24 -38.89
CA ILE A 27 -58.64 132.97 -40.05
C ILE A 27 -59.88 133.79 -39.66
N ASP A 28 -60.78 133.23 -38.84
CA ASP A 28 -61.95 133.96 -38.33
C ASP A 28 -61.54 135.11 -37.38
N LYS A 29 -60.46 134.94 -36.62
CA LYS A 29 -59.86 136.01 -35.81
C LYS A 29 -59.27 137.14 -36.68
N LEU A 30 -58.59 136.80 -37.77
CA LEU A 30 -58.05 137.77 -38.74
C LEU A 30 -59.16 138.58 -39.44
N CYS A 31 -60.29 137.97 -39.80
CA CYS A 31 -61.43 138.68 -40.40
C CYS A 31 -62.19 139.60 -39.43
N SER A 32 -62.04 139.42 -38.12
CA SER A 32 -62.69 140.26 -37.09
C SER A 32 -61.88 141.52 -36.72
N ILE A 33 -60.67 141.67 -37.25
CA ILE A 33 -59.72 142.73 -36.89
C ILE A 33 -59.68 143.80 -37.99
N GLY A 34 -59.82 145.08 -37.62
CA GLY A 34 -59.82 146.21 -38.55
C GLY A 34 -58.49 146.41 -39.29
N ILE A 35 -58.57 146.97 -40.52
CA ILE A 35 -57.47 147.11 -41.50
C ILE A 35 -56.13 147.62 -40.94
N HIS A 36 -56.14 148.51 -39.93
CA HIS A 36 -54.91 149.05 -39.32
C HIS A 36 -54.16 148.05 -38.42
N SER A 37 -54.87 147.14 -37.77
CA SER A 37 -54.27 146.09 -36.93
C SER A 37 -53.84 144.88 -37.77
N LEU A 38 -54.53 144.60 -38.87
CA LEU A 38 -54.21 143.53 -39.80
C LEU A 38 -52.86 143.77 -40.52
N ALA A 39 -52.56 145.02 -40.87
CA ALA A 39 -51.28 145.40 -41.47
C ALA A 39 -50.07 145.23 -40.52
N ARG A 40 -50.29 145.14 -39.20
CA ARG A 40 -49.24 144.99 -38.19
C ARG A 40 -49.02 143.55 -37.73
N GLU A 41 -49.93 142.65 -38.09
CA GLU A 41 -49.90 141.27 -37.61
C GLU A 41 -48.76 140.40 -38.19
N PRO A 42 -48.30 140.59 -39.45
CA PRO A 42 -47.12 139.91 -39.95
C PRO A 42 -45.87 140.24 -39.13
N ALA A 43 -45.71 141.50 -38.71
CA ALA A 43 -44.58 141.93 -37.89
C ALA A 43 -44.62 141.30 -36.49
N ARG A 44 -45.83 141.16 -35.90
CA ARG A 44 -45.99 140.50 -34.60
C ARG A 44 -45.69 138.99 -34.68
N LEU A 45 -46.15 138.32 -35.74
CA LEU A 45 -45.86 136.90 -35.97
C LEU A 45 -44.36 136.66 -36.21
N LEU A 46 -43.68 137.58 -36.90
CA LEU A 46 -42.24 137.50 -37.08
C LEU A 46 -41.50 137.66 -35.75
N ASP A 47 -41.91 138.61 -34.91
CA ASP A 47 -41.38 138.78 -33.55
C ASP A 47 -41.66 137.56 -32.66
N GLU A 48 -42.86 136.97 -32.76
CA GLU A 48 -43.25 135.78 -31.99
C GLU A 48 -42.49 134.53 -32.44
N LYS A 49 -42.23 134.38 -33.75
CA LYS A 49 -41.37 133.32 -34.30
C LYS A 49 -39.91 133.50 -33.86
N CYS A 50 -39.35 134.71 -33.97
CA CYS A 50 -37.99 134.99 -33.46
C CYS A 50 -37.91 134.67 -31.96
N ARG A 51 -38.93 135.04 -31.17
CA ARG A 51 -38.97 134.73 -29.74
C ARG A 51 -39.05 133.23 -29.45
N LEU A 52 -39.79 132.47 -30.26
CA LEU A 52 -39.88 131.01 -30.14
C LEU A 52 -38.60 130.30 -30.59
N GLU A 53 -37.95 130.78 -31.65
CA GLU A 53 -36.66 130.25 -32.09
C GLU A 53 -35.57 130.55 -31.07
N ASP A 54 -35.56 131.75 -30.47
CA ASP A 54 -34.64 132.09 -29.39
C ASP A 54 -34.96 131.29 -28.13
N ALA A 55 -36.24 131.04 -27.81
CA ALA A 55 -36.62 130.18 -26.70
C ALA A 55 -36.26 128.70 -26.94
N MET A 56 -36.40 128.18 -28.16
CA MET A 56 -35.97 126.83 -28.53
C MET A 56 -34.46 126.70 -28.50
N LYS A 57 -33.72 127.71 -28.99
CA LYS A 57 -32.26 127.73 -28.91
C LYS A 57 -31.81 127.81 -27.46
N ASP A 58 -32.42 128.68 -26.63
CA ASP A 58 -32.11 128.76 -25.20
C ASP A 58 -32.45 127.46 -24.47
N GLU A 59 -33.57 126.81 -24.78
CA GLU A 59 -33.95 125.55 -24.12
C GLU A 59 -33.11 124.36 -24.61
N ALA A 60 -32.73 124.35 -25.89
CA ALA A 60 -31.80 123.38 -26.46
C ALA A 60 -30.37 123.59 -25.97
N PHE A 61 -29.93 124.83 -25.72
CA PHE A 61 -28.63 125.14 -25.10
C PHE A 61 -28.64 124.83 -23.59
N LYS A 62 -29.72 125.16 -22.87
CA LYS A 62 -29.88 124.81 -21.45
C LYS A 62 -29.86 123.29 -21.25
N ASN A 63 -30.51 122.54 -22.14
CA ASN A 63 -30.59 121.08 -22.05
C ASN A 63 -29.63 120.32 -22.99
N TYR A 64 -28.69 121.01 -23.65
CA TYR A 64 -27.65 120.40 -24.49
C TYR A 64 -26.84 119.29 -23.74
N PRO A 65 -26.51 119.45 -22.44
CA PRO A 65 -25.86 118.38 -21.68
C PRO A 65 -26.68 117.08 -21.64
N CYS A 66 -28.01 117.17 -21.56
CA CYS A 66 -28.89 116.01 -21.52
C CYS A 66 -28.91 115.26 -22.86
N PHE A 67 -28.90 115.98 -23.99
CA PHE A 67 -28.78 115.36 -25.31
C PHE A 67 -27.40 114.72 -25.55
N LEU A 68 -26.34 115.36 -25.06
CA LEU A 68 -24.99 114.81 -25.16
C LEU A 68 -24.82 113.58 -24.25
N GLU A 69 -25.41 113.59 -23.05
CA GLU A 69 -25.47 112.44 -22.16
C GLU A 69 -26.32 111.31 -22.74
N ALA A 70 -27.47 111.59 -23.34
CA ALA A 70 -28.30 110.58 -23.99
C ALA A 70 -27.58 109.93 -25.19
N HIS A 71 -26.83 110.70 -25.97
CA HIS A 71 -26.02 110.16 -27.06
C HIS A 71 -24.83 109.34 -26.56
N LYS A 72 -24.15 109.78 -25.48
CA LYS A 72 -23.10 109.00 -24.81
C LYS A 72 -23.65 107.70 -24.24
N LEU A 73 -24.75 107.73 -23.49
CA LEU A 73 -25.42 106.53 -22.98
C LEU A 73 -25.80 105.58 -24.10
N GLY A 74 -26.36 106.08 -25.21
CA GLY A 74 -26.72 105.24 -26.36
C GLY A 74 -25.51 104.58 -27.01
N LYS A 75 -24.36 105.27 -27.08
CA LYS A 75 -23.11 104.71 -27.59
C LYS A 75 -22.51 103.69 -26.63
N ASP A 76 -22.54 103.97 -25.33
CA ASP A 76 -22.03 103.07 -24.30
C ASP A 76 -22.87 101.78 -24.24
N VAL A 77 -24.19 101.89 -24.28
CA VAL A 77 -25.11 100.73 -24.37
C VAL A 77 -24.82 99.89 -25.61
N LYS A 78 -24.60 100.53 -26.77
CA LYS A 78 -24.27 99.78 -28.00
C LYS A 78 -22.93 99.05 -27.87
N GLN A 79 -21.93 99.66 -27.24
CA GLN A 79 -20.64 99.01 -26.99
C GLN A 79 -20.75 97.86 -25.97
N GLU A 80 -21.56 98.03 -24.92
CA GLU A 80 -21.82 96.95 -23.96
C GLU A 80 -22.56 95.78 -24.62
N VAL A 81 -23.56 96.04 -25.46
CA VAL A 81 -24.29 94.99 -26.19
C VAL A 81 -23.35 94.22 -27.12
N LEU A 82 -22.50 94.90 -27.89
CA LEU A 82 -21.48 94.25 -28.72
C LEU A 82 -20.47 93.47 -27.86
N GLY A 83 -20.12 93.97 -26.68
CA GLY A 83 -19.28 93.26 -25.71
C GLY A 83 -19.96 92.03 -25.10
N ILE A 84 -21.29 92.05 -24.96
CA ILE A 84 -22.09 90.90 -24.53
C ILE A 84 -22.14 89.86 -25.65
N GLU A 85 -22.34 90.27 -26.91
CA GLU A 85 -22.30 89.38 -28.08
C GLU A 85 -20.96 88.65 -28.18
N ASP A 86 -19.83 89.37 -28.12
CA ASP A 86 -18.49 88.76 -28.17
C ASP A 86 -18.23 87.80 -26.99
N LYS A 87 -18.73 88.12 -25.78
CA LYS A 87 -18.66 87.21 -24.63
C LYS A 87 -19.55 85.98 -24.82
N LEU A 88 -20.72 86.15 -25.43
CA LEU A 88 -21.66 85.06 -25.71
C LEU A 88 -21.10 84.11 -26.77
N ASP A 89 -20.48 84.63 -27.83
CA ASP A 89 -19.81 83.82 -28.85
C ASP A 89 -18.65 83.02 -28.26
N LYS A 90 -17.81 83.66 -27.44
CA LYS A 90 -16.74 82.96 -26.69
C LYS A 90 -17.27 81.91 -25.72
N PHE A 91 -18.48 82.09 -25.19
CA PHE A 91 -19.11 81.12 -24.32
C PHE A 91 -19.64 79.93 -25.13
N ILE A 92 -20.30 80.19 -26.26
CA ILE A 92 -20.77 79.17 -27.21
C ILE A 92 -19.60 78.32 -27.71
N ASP A 93 -18.46 78.92 -28.04
CA ASP A 93 -17.26 78.19 -28.49
C ASP A 93 -16.64 77.30 -27.40
N LYS A 94 -16.75 77.69 -26.12
CA LYS A 94 -16.19 76.94 -24.98
C LYS A 94 -17.07 75.80 -24.50
N ILE A 95 -18.37 75.82 -24.76
CA ILE A 95 -19.32 74.77 -24.34
C ILE A 95 -18.93 73.40 -24.91
N PRO A 96 -18.64 73.22 -26.21
CA PRO A 96 -18.26 71.92 -26.76
C PRO A 96 -16.95 71.37 -26.15
N PHE A 97 -15.99 72.25 -25.88
CA PHE A 97 -14.74 71.86 -25.22
C PHE A 97 -14.99 71.41 -23.77
N PHE A 98 -15.83 72.14 -23.05
CA PHE A 98 -16.25 71.77 -21.70
C PHE A 98 -17.00 70.42 -21.71
N GLN A 99 -17.95 70.23 -22.63
CA GLN A 99 -18.71 68.99 -22.78
C GLN A 99 -17.80 67.79 -23.08
N ARG A 100 -16.79 67.95 -23.95
CA ARG A 100 -15.79 66.91 -24.25
C ARG A 100 -14.90 66.58 -23.05
N LYS A 101 -14.51 67.60 -22.27
CA LYS A 101 -13.77 67.37 -21.01
C LYS A 101 -14.64 66.69 -19.96
N LEU A 102 -15.93 67.01 -19.89
CA LEU A 102 -16.89 66.42 -18.97
C LEU A 102 -17.20 64.96 -19.32
N SER A 103 -17.27 64.62 -20.61
CA SER A 103 -17.39 63.23 -21.03
C SER A 103 -16.13 62.42 -20.70
N GLY A 104 -14.94 62.98 -20.94
CA GLY A 104 -13.67 62.35 -20.54
C GLY A 104 -13.58 62.13 -19.03
N PHE A 105 -13.94 63.15 -18.24
CA PHE A 105 -14.01 63.04 -16.78
C PHE A 105 -15.05 61.98 -16.35
N SER A 106 -16.21 61.91 -17.01
CA SER A 106 -17.24 60.92 -16.69
C SER A 106 -16.74 59.49 -16.94
N ASP A 107 -15.96 59.26 -17.99
CA ASP A 107 -15.43 57.93 -18.30
C ASP A 107 -14.28 57.55 -17.34
N GLU A 108 -13.38 58.48 -17.04
CA GLU A 108 -12.36 58.30 -16.00
C GLU A 108 -13.00 58.02 -14.62
N ALA A 109 -14.04 58.76 -14.25
CA ALA A 109 -14.77 58.56 -12.99
C ALA A 109 -15.45 57.18 -12.94
N LYS A 110 -16.01 56.68 -14.05
CA LYS A 110 -16.56 55.32 -14.13
C LYS A 110 -15.47 54.27 -13.91
N ASP A 111 -14.29 54.44 -14.51
CA ASP A 111 -13.20 53.49 -14.36
C ASP A 111 -12.58 53.52 -12.95
N ILE A 112 -12.48 54.69 -12.33
CA ILE A 112 -12.11 54.82 -10.91
C ILE A 112 -13.15 54.12 -10.04
N THR A 113 -14.44 54.32 -10.32
CA THR A 113 -15.52 53.65 -9.56
C THR A 113 -15.50 52.14 -9.73
N LYS A 114 -15.20 51.63 -10.93
CA LYS A 114 -15.03 50.19 -11.17
C LYS A 114 -13.85 49.63 -10.38
N ARG A 115 -12.68 50.29 -10.44
CA ARG A 115 -11.49 49.90 -9.67
C ARG A 115 -11.75 49.95 -8.17
N TRP A 116 -12.42 50.98 -7.68
CA TRP A 116 -12.78 51.11 -6.27
C TRP A 116 -13.77 50.01 -5.85
N ARG A 117 -14.78 49.68 -6.67
CA ARG A 117 -15.68 48.54 -6.41
C ARG A 117 -14.94 47.22 -6.35
N GLN A 118 -14.02 46.96 -7.28
CA GLN A 118 -13.20 45.74 -7.28
C GLN A 118 -12.31 45.67 -6.05
N ALA A 119 -11.63 46.77 -5.69
CA ALA A 119 -10.78 46.85 -4.50
C ALA A 119 -11.58 46.71 -3.21
N SER A 120 -12.74 47.34 -3.10
CA SER A 120 -13.65 47.22 -1.96
C SER A 120 -14.18 45.78 -1.81
N LEU A 121 -14.54 45.14 -2.92
CA LEU A 121 -14.97 43.73 -2.93
C LEU A 121 -13.82 42.81 -2.50
N MET A 122 -12.62 42.98 -3.05
CA MET A 122 -11.42 42.23 -2.66
C MET A 122 -11.13 42.39 -1.17
N LEU A 123 -11.17 43.62 -0.65
CA LEU A 123 -10.93 43.91 0.77
C LEU A 123 -11.97 43.23 1.67
N SER A 124 -13.25 43.29 1.28
CA SER A 124 -14.35 42.66 2.03
C SER A 124 -14.21 41.13 2.09
N LYS A 125 -13.63 40.51 1.06
CA LYS A 125 -13.45 39.05 0.94
C LYS A 125 -12.03 38.58 1.24
N HIS A 126 -11.10 39.48 1.59
CA HIS A 126 -9.68 39.15 1.67
C HIS A 126 -9.39 38.04 2.70
N ASN A 127 -10.08 38.04 3.85
CA ASN A 127 -9.94 37.00 4.87
C ASN A 127 -10.33 35.60 4.34
N GLN A 128 -11.39 35.53 3.53
CA GLN A 128 -11.83 34.26 2.94
C GLN A 128 -10.83 33.79 1.87
N LEU A 129 -10.27 34.73 1.11
CA LEU A 129 -9.25 34.45 0.10
C LEU A 129 -7.94 33.99 0.75
N LEU A 130 -7.54 34.62 1.85
CA LEU A 130 -6.37 34.24 2.64
C LEU A 130 -6.56 32.85 3.22
N GLY A 131 -7.71 32.58 3.85
CA GLY A 131 -8.02 31.25 4.37
C GLY A 131 -7.99 30.17 3.28
N PHE A 132 -8.38 30.49 2.04
CA PHE A 132 -8.27 29.58 0.90
C PHE A 132 -6.82 29.35 0.46
N LEU A 133 -5.99 30.41 0.45
CA LEU A 133 -4.57 30.33 0.14
C LEU A 133 -3.74 29.59 1.21
N GLU A 134 -4.24 29.52 2.44
CA GLU A 134 -3.59 28.79 3.54
C GLU A 134 -3.90 27.29 3.55
N ILE A 135 -4.88 26.81 2.77
CA ILE A 135 -5.28 25.40 2.74
C ILE A 135 -4.12 24.44 2.42
N PRO A 136 -3.26 24.70 1.41
CA PRO A 136 -2.09 23.84 1.15
C PRO A 136 -1.18 23.71 2.38
N GLN A 137 -0.88 24.82 3.06
CA GLN A 137 -0.02 24.82 4.25
C GLN A 137 -0.67 24.09 5.43
N LEU A 138 -1.98 24.23 5.58
CA LEU A 138 -2.76 23.51 6.57
C LEU A 138 -2.76 22.00 6.29
N MET A 139 -2.99 21.59 5.04
CA MET A 139 -2.97 20.18 4.64
C MET A 139 -1.59 19.57 4.84
N ASP A 140 -0.52 20.25 4.44
CA ASP A 140 0.86 19.80 4.68
C ASP A 140 1.13 19.61 6.19
N SER A 141 0.70 20.56 7.02
CA SER A 141 0.80 20.46 8.48
C SER A 141 0.00 19.27 9.05
N CYS A 142 -1.21 19.02 8.53
CA CYS A 142 -2.03 17.86 8.92
C CYS A 142 -1.34 16.54 8.55
N VAL A 143 -0.82 16.42 7.32
CA VAL A 143 -0.11 15.22 6.85
C VAL A 143 1.14 14.95 7.71
N ARG A 144 1.96 15.98 7.99
CA ARG A 144 3.16 15.82 8.84
C ARG A 144 2.85 15.41 10.28
N LYS A 145 1.70 15.82 10.81
CA LYS A 145 1.25 15.46 12.17
C LYS A 145 0.48 14.13 12.23
N GLY A 146 0.17 13.51 11.10
CA GLY A 146 -0.61 12.27 11.03
C GLY A 146 -2.13 12.45 11.13
N TYR A 147 -2.63 13.68 11.02
CA TYR A 147 -4.06 14.01 10.99
C TYR A 147 -4.63 13.78 9.58
N TYR A 148 -4.69 12.52 9.16
CA TYR A 148 -5.03 12.13 7.80
C TYR A 148 -6.52 12.33 7.47
N ASP A 149 -7.42 12.20 8.44
CA ASP A 149 -8.85 12.45 8.23
C ASP A 149 -9.14 13.89 7.82
N GLU A 150 -8.53 14.85 8.51
CA GLU A 150 -8.64 16.27 8.24
C GLU A 150 -7.98 16.62 6.89
N ALA A 151 -6.81 16.05 6.61
CA ALA A 151 -6.13 16.23 5.32
C ALA A 151 -6.98 15.76 4.14
N LEU A 152 -7.66 14.61 4.28
CA LEU A 152 -8.57 14.08 3.25
C LEU A 152 -9.80 14.97 3.04
N GLN A 153 -10.35 15.53 4.12
CA GLN A 153 -11.47 16.47 4.01
C GLN A 153 -11.05 17.73 3.23
N LEU A 154 -9.90 18.32 3.56
CA LEU A 154 -9.35 19.48 2.83
C LEU A 154 -9.11 19.16 1.35
N TYR A 155 -8.54 18.00 1.05
CA TYR A 155 -8.31 17.55 -0.32
C TYR A 155 -9.62 17.41 -1.11
N SER A 156 -10.64 16.77 -0.51
CA SER A 156 -11.95 16.58 -1.15
C SER A 156 -12.68 17.91 -1.41
N TYR A 157 -12.53 18.87 -0.50
CA TYR A 157 -13.10 20.21 -0.62
C TYR A 157 -12.50 20.97 -1.81
N ILE A 158 -11.16 21.00 -1.92
CA ILE A 158 -10.48 21.66 -3.03
C ILE A 158 -10.73 20.96 -4.37
N GLN A 159 -10.72 19.62 -4.41
CA GLN A 159 -11.06 18.89 -5.64
C GLN A 159 -12.47 19.22 -6.13
N ARG A 160 -13.44 19.38 -5.22
CA ARG A 160 -14.80 19.76 -5.60
C ARG A 160 -14.83 21.17 -6.21
N ILE A 161 -14.08 22.11 -5.66
CA ILE A 161 -13.98 23.48 -6.19
C ILE A 161 -13.25 23.50 -7.54
N ASP A 162 -12.18 22.74 -7.69
CA ASP A 162 -11.40 22.62 -8.92
C ASP A 162 -12.26 22.06 -10.07
N ARG A 163 -13.10 21.05 -9.80
CA ARG A 163 -14.06 20.52 -10.79
C ARG A 163 -15.10 21.55 -11.24
N LEU A 164 -15.50 22.46 -10.36
CA LEU A 164 -16.54 23.46 -10.64
C LEU A 164 -15.98 24.72 -11.29
N HIS A 165 -14.80 25.19 -10.87
CA HIS A 165 -14.26 26.52 -11.20
C HIS A 165 -12.81 26.49 -11.71
N GLY A 166 -12.18 25.33 -11.86
CA GLY A 166 -10.76 25.22 -12.23
C GLY A 166 -10.42 25.79 -13.61
N LYS A 167 -11.39 25.83 -14.54
CA LYS A 167 -11.19 26.44 -15.88
C LYS A 167 -11.19 27.96 -15.87
N ASP A 168 -11.89 28.57 -14.92
CA ASP A 168 -12.08 30.02 -14.87
C ASP A 168 -10.99 30.72 -14.06
N ALA A 169 -10.32 30.00 -13.15
CA ALA A 169 -9.33 30.55 -12.23
C ALA A 169 -8.06 29.68 -12.14
N PRO A 170 -6.94 30.08 -12.77
CA PRO A 170 -5.69 29.29 -12.75
C PRO A 170 -5.10 29.13 -11.34
N LEU A 171 -5.42 30.05 -10.41
CA LEU A 171 -4.99 29.96 -9.01
C LEU A 171 -5.52 28.69 -8.32
N ILE A 172 -6.75 28.28 -8.63
CA ILE A 172 -7.36 27.07 -8.05
C ILE A 172 -6.60 25.83 -8.54
N GLN A 173 -6.17 25.84 -9.81
CA GLN A 173 -5.39 24.76 -10.39
C GLN A 173 -3.99 24.65 -9.77
N THR A 174 -3.33 25.77 -9.48
CA THR A 174 -2.06 25.78 -8.72
C THR A 174 -2.21 25.17 -7.33
N ILE A 175 -3.25 25.57 -6.59
CA ILE A 175 -3.56 25.03 -5.26
C ILE A 175 -3.87 23.53 -5.35
N SER A 176 -4.67 23.09 -6.32
CA SER A 176 -4.97 21.68 -6.56
C SER A 176 -3.70 20.84 -6.81
N ASN A 177 -2.72 21.41 -7.54
CA ASN A 177 -1.43 20.76 -7.78
C ASN A 177 -0.58 20.65 -6.50
N GLU A 178 -0.52 21.71 -5.67
CA GLU A 178 0.19 21.68 -4.38
C GLU A 178 -0.42 20.64 -3.42
N LEU A 179 -1.75 20.55 -3.36
CA LEU A 179 -2.44 19.54 -2.56
C LEU A 179 -2.20 18.12 -3.09
N SER A 180 -2.03 17.96 -4.40
CA SER A 180 -1.68 16.66 -5.00
C SER A 180 -0.29 16.19 -4.57
N GLN A 181 0.69 17.11 -4.43
CA GLN A 181 2.00 16.79 -3.85
C GLN A 181 1.89 16.38 -2.37
N CYS A 182 1.07 17.09 -1.59
CA CYS A 182 0.80 16.71 -0.19
C CYS A 182 0.14 15.33 -0.07
N LYS A 183 -0.76 15.00 -1.00
CA LYS A 183 -1.38 13.68 -1.12
C LYS A 183 -0.34 12.58 -1.41
N GLU A 184 0.61 12.81 -2.33
CA GLU A 184 1.68 11.84 -2.60
C GLU A 184 2.55 11.59 -1.37
N LEU A 185 2.91 12.64 -0.62
CA LEU A 185 3.62 12.51 0.65
C LEU A 185 2.84 11.68 1.67
N MET A 186 1.52 11.93 1.80
CA MET A 186 0.65 11.15 2.69
C MET A 186 0.61 9.67 2.30
N ILE A 187 0.46 9.34 1.01
CA ILE A 187 0.47 7.96 0.52
C ILE A 187 1.78 7.27 0.87
N ASN A 188 2.92 7.94 0.68
CA ASN A 188 4.23 7.38 1.00
C ASN A 188 4.40 7.12 2.51
N GLN A 189 3.89 8.00 3.38
CA GLN A 189 3.91 7.78 4.83
C GLN A 189 3.04 6.59 5.25
N LEU A 190 1.81 6.51 4.73
CA LEU A 190 0.88 5.40 4.97
C LEU A 190 1.45 4.07 4.49
N LEU A 191 2.04 4.04 3.30
CA LEU A 191 2.70 2.84 2.77
C LEU A 191 3.89 2.45 3.65
N LYS A 192 4.72 3.41 4.09
CA LYS A 192 5.86 3.14 4.98
C LYS A 192 5.41 2.52 6.30
N GLU A 193 4.31 3.01 6.89
CA GLU A 193 3.75 2.45 8.12
C GLU A 193 3.29 0.99 7.92
N LEU A 194 2.83 0.63 6.71
CA LEU A 194 2.43 -0.73 6.36
C LEU A 194 3.58 -1.75 6.36
N TYR A 195 4.83 -1.30 6.19
CA TYR A 195 6.03 -2.16 6.26
C TYR A 195 6.49 -2.46 7.69
N GLY A 196 5.83 -1.90 8.72
CA GLY A 196 6.18 -2.14 10.11
C GLY A 196 5.38 -3.26 10.79
N ASP A 197 5.68 -3.49 12.07
CA ASP A 197 4.84 -4.30 12.94
C ASP A 197 3.55 -3.53 13.27
N ILE A 198 2.51 -3.78 12.50
CA ILE A 198 1.21 -3.17 12.73
C ILE A 198 0.14 -4.21 13.08
N GLN A 199 -0.67 -3.82 14.07
CA GLN A 199 -1.85 -4.52 14.53
C GLN A 199 -3.05 -4.27 13.59
N LEU A 200 -4.06 -5.13 13.67
CA LEU A 200 -5.27 -5.04 12.84
C LEU A 200 -5.95 -3.64 12.85
N PRO A 201 -6.13 -2.96 14.01
CA PRO A 201 -6.78 -1.65 14.02
C PRO A 201 -6.04 -0.57 13.23
N VAL A 202 -4.71 -0.62 13.25
CA VAL A 202 -3.85 0.32 12.50
C VAL A 202 -3.91 0.01 11.01
N ALA A 203 -3.85 -1.28 10.64
CA ALA A 203 -4.00 -1.70 9.26
C ALA A 203 -5.36 -1.29 8.66
N LEU A 204 -6.45 -1.40 9.42
CA LEU A 204 -7.79 -0.94 9.03
C LEU A 204 -7.82 0.57 8.76
N LYS A 205 -7.17 1.37 9.61
CA LYS A 205 -7.06 2.83 9.39
C LYS A 205 -6.26 3.15 8.14
N ILE A 206 -5.08 2.55 7.96
CA ILE A 206 -4.20 2.80 6.81
C ILE A 206 -4.91 2.44 5.50
N ILE A 207 -5.45 1.22 5.40
CA ILE A 207 -6.17 0.76 4.20
C ILE A 207 -7.44 1.60 3.99
N GLY A 208 -8.15 1.97 5.06
CA GLY A 208 -9.30 2.86 5.00
C GLY A 208 -8.97 4.24 4.42
N TYR A 209 -7.83 4.84 4.81
CA TYR A 209 -7.35 6.08 4.21
C TYR A 209 -6.97 5.89 2.75
N LEU A 210 -6.21 4.83 2.41
CA LEU A 210 -5.82 4.54 1.02
C LEU A 210 -7.04 4.34 0.11
N ARG A 211 -8.08 3.65 0.59
CA ARG A 211 -9.35 3.46 -0.13
C ARG A 211 -10.07 4.79 -0.34
N ARG A 212 -10.09 5.68 0.65
CA ARG A 212 -10.69 7.03 0.54
C ARG A 212 -9.92 7.98 -0.39
N ILE A 213 -8.61 7.83 -0.52
CA ILE A 213 -7.80 8.62 -1.45
C ILE A 213 -8.10 8.20 -2.91
N ASN A 214 -8.59 6.98 -3.12
CA ASN A 214 -9.01 6.42 -4.41
C ASN A 214 -7.90 6.49 -5.47
N VAL A 215 -6.66 6.14 -5.08
CA VAL A 215 -5.50 6.01 -6.00
C VAL A 215 -5.35 4.59 -6.51
N TYR A 216 -5.70 3.61 -5.67
CA TYR A 216 -5.46 2.20 -5.91
C TYR A 216 -6.79 1.46 -6.03
N ASP A 217 -6.83 0.52 -6.97
CA ASP A 217 -7.93 -0.43 -7.06
C ASP A 217 -7.84 -1.43 -5.89
N GLU A 218 -8.96 -2.11 -5.59
CA GLU A 218 -9.01 -3.03 -4.45
C GLU A 218 -7.99 -4.18 -4.59
N THR A 219 -7.81 -4.69 -5.80
CA THR A 219 -6.78 -5.68 -6.14
C THR A 219 -5.36 -5.14 -5.88
N GLU A 220 -5.10 -3.87 -6.22
CA GLU A 220 -3.80 -3.24 -5.96
C GLU A 220 -3.56 -3.02 -4.46
N LEU A 221 -4.60 -2.67 -3.69
CA LEU A 221 -4.52 -2.57 -2.23
C LEU A 221 -4.20 -3.92 -1.59
N ARG A 222 -4.85 -5.00 -2.04
CA ARG A 222 -4.55 -6.38 -1.62
C ARG A 222 -3.09 -6.74 -1.87
N ILE A 223 -2.59 -6.49 -3.08
CA ILE A 223 -1.20 -6.79 -3.46
C ILE A 223 -0.22 -5.94 -2.64
N LYS A 224 -0.46 -4.63 -2.51
CA LYS A 224 0.41 -3.74 -1.70
C LYS A 224 0.45 -4.13 -0.24
N PHE A 225 -0.68 -4.55 0.32
CA PHE A 225 -0.74 -5.08 1.68
C PHE A 225 0.13 -6.33 1.82
N LEU A 226 -0.08 -7.35 0.99
CA LEU A 226 0.70 -8.58 1.05
C LEU A 226 2.18 -8.36 0.75
N TYR A 227 2.52 -7.42 -0.13
CA TYR A 227 3.90 -7.05 -0.44
C TYR A 227 4.59 -6.39 0.75
N ALA A 228 3.92 -5.46 1.44
CA ALA A 228 4.45 -4.85 2.65
C ALA A 228 4.67 -5.87 3.78
N ARG A 229 3.72 -6.81 3.94
CA ARG A 229 3.85 -7.91 4.92
C ARG A 229 4.92 -8.91 4.58
N ASP A 230 5.09 -9.23 3.30
CA ASP A 230 6.19 -10.08 2.84
C ASP A 230 7.55 -9.42 3.09
N ALA A 231 7.68 -8.12 2.81
CA ALA A 231 8.89 -7.37 3.09
C ALA A 231 9.19 -7.31 4.60
N TRP A 232 8.18 -7.10 5.44
CA TRP A 232 8.31 -7.17 6.90
C TRP A 232 8.78 -8.56 7.37
N LEU A 233 8.13 -9.63 6.91
CA LEU A 233 8.51 -11.00 7.23
C LEU A 233 9.95 -11.31 6.80
N LYS A 234 10.35 -10.89 5.60
CA LYS A 234 11.73 -11.05 5.11
C LYS A 234 12.75 -10.33 6.00
N ASN A 235 12.42 -9.16 6.53
CA ASN A 235 13.30 -8.45 7.46
C ASN A 235 13.41 -9.20 8.80
N LEU A 236 12.30 -9.70 9.35
CA LEU A 236 12.31 -10.52 10.56
C LEU A 236 13.17 -11.78 10.41
N VAL A 237 13.08 -12.46 9.26
CA VAL A 237 13.89 -13.66 8.96
C VAL A 237 15.38 -13.31 8.86
N LYS A 238 15.74 -12.14 8.29
CA LYS A 238 17.12 -11.67 8.19
C LYS A 238 17.75 -11.32 9.54
N GLU A 239 16.96 -10.87 10.51
CA GLU A 239 17.43 -10.55 11.86
C GLU A 239 17.78 -11.80 12.70
N VAL A 240 17.45 -13.00 12.22
CA VAL A 240 17.80 -14.25 12.92
C VAL A 240 19.27 -14.59 12.70
N THR A 241 20.11 -14.28 13.70
CA THR A 241 21.58 -14.52 13.67
C THR A 241 22.03 -15.83 14.32
N VAL A 242 21.14 -16.81 14.47
CA VAL A 242 21.45 -18.05 15.19
C VAL A 242 22.38 -18.96 14.37
N THR A 243 23.54 -19.30 14.93
CA THR A 243 24.54 -20.16 14.26
C THR A 243 24.15 -21.64 14.26
N ASN A 244 23.49 -22.11 15.33
CA ASN A 244 23.05 -23.50 15.41
C ASN A 244 21.87 -23.75 14.46
N PRO A 245 21.98 -24.67 13.48
CA PRO A 245 20.93 -24.88 12.48
C PRO A 245 19.56 -25.28 13.04
N LEU A 246 19.51 -26.10 14.09
CA LEU A 246 18.23 -26.52 14.70
C LEU A 246 17.58 -25.38 15.47
N ALA A 247 18.36 -24.63 16.25
CA ALA A 247 17.84 -23.48 16.98
C ALA A 247 17.40 -22.36 16.01
N TYR A 248 18.12 -22.19 14.90
CA TYR A 248 17.74 -21.31 13.80
C TYR A 248 16.37 -21.69 13.23
N MET A 249 16.18 -22.96 12.86
CA MET A 249 14.89 -23.44 12.36
C MET A 249 13.76 -23.35 13.39
N GLY A 250 14.03 -23.67 14.65
CA GLY A 250 13.04 -23.50 15.73
C GLY A 250 12.53 -22.05 15.80
N LYS A 251 13.42 -21.07 15.66
CA LYS A 251 13.05 -19.65 15.65
C LYS A 251 12.30 -19.26 14.37
N LEU A 252 12.70 -19.79 13.21
CA LEU A 252 11.99 -19.56 11.95
C LEU A 252 10.56 -20.11 11.99
N ILE A 253 10.37 -21.33 12.50
CA ILE A 253 9.05 -21.95 12.65
C ILE A 253 8.10 -21.00 13.39
N GLU A 254 8.54 -20.43 14.52
CA GLU A 254 7.72 -19.49 15.28
C GLU A 254 7.46 -18.17 14.54
N ILE A 255 8.47 -17.60 13.87
CA ILE A 255 8.32 -16.39 13.06
C ILE A 255 7.29 -16.61 11.95
N TYR A 256 7.40 -17.68 11.17
CA TYR A 256 6.43 -17.99 10.12
C TYR A 256 5.04 -18.27 10.71
N ARG A 257 4.96 -19.08 11.78
CA ARG A 257 3.69 -19.44 12.43
C ARG A 257 2.87 -18.21 12.84
N ILE A 258 3.49 -17.28 13.53
CA ILE A 258 2.82 -16.08 14.07
C ILE A 258 2.50 -15.12 12.92
N ASN A 259 3.47 -14.82 12.06
CA ASN A 259 3.32 -13.75 11.07
C ASN A 259 2.43 -14.15 9.88
N LEU A 260 2.47 -15.41 9.42
CA LEU A 260 1.55 -15.87 8.38
C LEU A 260 0.12 -15.88 8.91
N PHE A 261 -0.11 -16.42 10.11
CA PHE A 261 -1.44 -16.43 10.71
C PHE A 261 -2.00 -15.02 10.89
N ASN A 262 -1.19 -14.10 11.44
CA ASN A 262 -1.59 -12.71 11.61
C ASN A 262 -1.85 -12.01 10.27
N THR A 263 -0.98 -12.19 9.28
CA THR A 263 -1.14 -11.57 7.95
C THR A 263 -2.42 -12.05 7.28
N VAL A 264 -2.70 -13.36 7.31
CA VAL A 264 -3.92 -13.91 6.71
C VAL A 264 -5.17 -13.48 7.46
N THR A 265 -5.13 -13.46 8.79
CA THR A 265 -6.25 -12.98 9.61
C THR A 265 -6.54 -11.50 9.34
N GLN A 266 -5.49 -10.68 9.26
CA GLN A 266 -5.62 -9.27 8.93
C GLN A 266 -6.12 -9.05 7.50
N TYR A 267 -5.57 -9.77 6.53
CA TYR A 267 -6.02 -9.72 5.14
C TYR A 267 -7.52 -10.03 5.06
N ARG A 268 -7.96 -11.14 5.65
CA ARG A 268 -9.39 -11.51 5.69
C ARG A 268 -10.21 -10.40 6.34
N ALA A 269 -9.78 -9.83 7.47
CA ALA A 269 -10.53 -8.75 8.12
C ALA A 269 -10.58 -7.44 7.31
N LEU A 270 -9.55 -7.13 6.51
CA LEU A 270 -9.47 -5.91 5.70
C LEU A 270 -10.30 -5.98 4.40
N PHE A 271 -10.45 -7.19 3.87
CA PHE A 271 -10.98 -7.45 2.54
C PHE A 271 -12.24 -8.35 2.54
N ALA A 272 -12.78 -8.72 3.72
CA ALA A 272 -13.94 -9.62 3.87
C ALA A 272 -15.25 -9.10 3.26
N ASP A 273 -15.43 -7.78 3.12
CA ASP A 273 -16.67 -7.20 2.60
C ASP A 273 -16.93 -7.56 1.13
N ASP A 274 -15.89 -7.93 0.37
CA ASP A 274 -16.05 -8.38 -1.03
C ASP A 274 -16.35 -9.89 -1.15
N ASP A 275 -15.93 -10.71 -0.17
CA ASP A 275 -16.16 -12.15 -0.16
C ASP A 275 -17.64 -12.50 0.14
N ILE A 276 -18.33 -11.69 0.96
CA ILE A 276 -19.73 -11.92 1.38
C ILE A 276 -20.71 -11.60 0.23
N VAL A 277 -20.41 -10.57 -0.57
CA VAL A 277 -21.22 -10.23 -1.76
C VAL A 277 -21.12 -11.37 -2.79
N SER A 278 -19.95 -12.01 -2.93
CA SER A 278 -19.72 -13.13 -3.85
C SER A 278 -20.40 -14.44 -3.42
N LEU A 279 -20.42 -14.77 -2.11
CA LEU A 279 -21.12 -15.98 -1.62
C LEU A 279 -22.64 -15.91 -1.77
N SER A 280 -23.23 -14.71 -1.76
CA SER A 280 -24.67 -14.53 -1.96
C SER A 280 -25.12 -14.81 -3.40
N SER A 281 -24.23 -14.59 -4.36
CA SER A 281 -24.44 -14.84 -5.80
C SER A 281 -24.35 -16.32 -6.17
N SER A 282 -23.65 -17.13 -5.35
CA SER A 282 -23.49 -18.58 -5.56
C SER A 282 -24.71 -19.41 -5.12
N SER A 283 -25.71 -18.80 -4.49
CA SER A 283 -26.91 -19.51 -3.97
C SER A 283 -28.11 -19.54 -4.93
N LYS A 284 -27.98 -18.95 -6.13
CA LYS A 284 -28.99 -19.05 -7.20
C LYS A 284 -28.36 -19.63 -8.46
N GLN A 285 -28.35 -20.96 -8.58
CA GLN A 285 -28.67 -21.70 -9.81
C GLN A 285 -28.45 -23.22 -9.63
N ILE A 286 -29.51 -23.92 -9.23
CA ILE A 286 -29.75 -25.31 -9.67
C ILE A 286 -30.90 -25.22 -10.66
N SER A 287 -30.62 -24.76 -11.87
CA SER A 287 -31.46 -24.98 -13.05
C SER A 287 -30.63 -24.61 -14.27
N GLY A 288 -30.21 -25.63 -15.02
CA GLY A 288 -29.27 -25.48 -16.12
C GLY A 288 -29.77 -24.54 -17.21
N GLN A 289 -28.91 -23.61 -17.58
CA GLN A 289 -28.72 -23.13 -18.95
C GLN A 289 -27.41 -22.35 -19.00
N GLU A 290 -26.42 -22.94 -19.66
CA GLU A 290 -25.10 -22.33 -19.90
C GLU A 290 -25.26 -21.16 -20.88
N THR A 291 -25.20 -19.94 -20.35
CA THR A 291 -24.88 -18.75 -21.15
C THR A 291 -23.62 -18.14 -20.58
N LEU A 292 -22.52 -18.33 -21.30
CA LEU A 292 -21.20 -17.73 -21.06
C LEU A 292 -21.31 -16.20 -21.18
N ASN A 293 -21.44 -15.51 -20.06
CA ASN A 293 -21.26 -14.06 -19.98
C ASN A 293 -19.87 -13.77 -19.41
N ASP A 294 -19.14 -12.92 -20.14
CA ASP A 294 -17.73 -12.54 -19.97
C ASP A 294 -17.46 -11.64 -18.74
N SER A 295 -18.22 -11.82 -17.65
CA SER A 295 -18.13 -11.04 -16.41
C SER A 295 -17.64 -11.84 -15.19
N ASP A 296 -17.49 -13.16 -15.31
CA ASP A 296 -17.07 -14.05 -14.21
C ASP A 296 -15.54 -14.07 -13.96
N HIS A 297 -14.76 -13.31 -14.73
CA HIS A 297 -13.29 -13.29 -14.62
C HIS A 297 -12.72 -12.45 -13.47
N ARG A 298 -13.54 -11.66 -12.74
CA ARG A 298 -13.06 -10.92 -11.57
C ARG A 298 -13.13 -11.73 -10.26
N ASP A 299 -14.13 -12.60 -10.13
CA ASP A 299 -14.45 -13.28 -8.86
C ASP A 299 -13.44 -14.36 -8.44
N PHE A 300 -12.72 -14.98 -9.39
CA PHE A 300 -11.64 -15.93 -9.06
C PHE A 300 -10.30 -15.25 -8.71
N GLY A 301 -10.10 -13.99 -9.09
CA GLY A 301 -8.81 -13.30 -8.93
C GLY A 301 -8.48 -12.93 -7.48
N ASP A 302 -9.50 -12.59 -6.68
CA ASP A 302 -9.27 -12.01 -5.35
C ASP A 302 -8.91 -13.05 -4.28
N THR A 303 -9.58 -14.19 -4.25
CA THR A 303 -9.21 -15.30 -3.35
C THR A 303 -7.93 -16.00 -3.81
N THR A 304 -7.61 -15.98 -5.11
CA THR A 304 -6.39 -16.61 -5.64
C THR A 304 -5.12 -15.85 -5.29
N ILE A 305 -5.19 -14.52 -5.12
CA ILE A 305 -4.03 -13.72 -4.67
C ILE A 305 -3.56 -14.19 -3.29
N LEU A 306 -4.49 -14.33 -2.34
CA LEU A 306 -4.15 -14.76 -0.99
C LEU A 306 -3.65 -16.21 -0.97
N THR A 307 -4.33 -17.13 -1.66
CA THR A 307 -3.93 -18.55 -1.67
C THR A 307 -2.60 -18.76 -2.38
N SER A 308 -2.34 -18.06 -3.48
CA SER A 308 -1.04 -18.06 -4.15
C SER A 308 0.08 -17.53 -3.26
N TRP A 309 -0.18 -16.41 -2.56
CA TRP A 309 0.78 -15.86 -1.60
C TRP A 309 1.06 -16.84 -0.45
N ILE A 310 0.03 -17.44 0.15
CA ILE A 310 0.19 -18.44 1.23
C ILE A 310 1.01 -19.64 0.71
N SER A 311 0.64 -20.20 -0.44
CA SER A 311 1.33 -21.36 -1.03
C SER A 311 2.81 -21.06 -1.24
N ASN A 312 3.14 -19.89 -1.81
CA ASN A 312 4.53 -19.44 -1.96
C ASN A 312 5.29 -19.37 -0.62
N LYS A 313 4.65 -18.93 0.47
CA LYS A 313 5.31 -18.90 1.79
C LYS A 313 5.49 -20.27 2.39
N ILE A 314 4.54 -21.18 2.20
CA ILE A 314 4.66 -22.57 2.62
C ILE A 314 5.81 -23.24 1.87
N ASP A 315 5.88 -23.09 0.55
CA ASP A 315 6.96 -23.66 -0.28
C ASP A 315 8.33 -23.13 0.15
N LEU A 316 8.45 -21.83 0.42
CA LEU A 316 9.68 -21.21 0.91
C LEU A 316 10.08 -21.80 2.27
N PHE A 317 9.14 -21.95 3.20
CA PHE A 317 9.38 -22.56 4.50
C PHE A 317 9.83 -24.03 4.36
N LEU A 318 9.15 -24.82 3.53
CA LEU A 318 9.48 -26.23 3.29
C LEU A 318 10.88 -26.38 2.69
N SER A 319 11.25 -25.51 1.74
CA SER A 319 12.60 -25.46 1.16
C SER A 319 13.65 -25.14 2.22
N GLN A 320 13.40 -24.13 3.07
CA GLN A 320 14.31 -23.76 4.17
C GLN A 320 14.46 -24.87 5.21
N LEU A 321 13.38 -25.58 5.51
CA LEU A 321 13.38 -26.75 6.39
C LEU A 321 14.23 -27.87 5.80
N GLN A 322 14.03 -28.19 4.52
CA GLN A 322 14.79 -29.21 3.82
C GLN A 322 16.29 -28.88 3.82
N ASP A 323 16.67 -27.68 3.41
CA ASP A 323 18.07 -27.22 3.36
C ASP A 323 18.75 -27.29 4.72
N THR A 324 18.03 -26.95 5.79
CA THR A 324 18.60 -26.97 7.14
C THR A 324 18.79 -28.39 7.65
N LEU A 325 17.82 -29.28 7.38
CA LEU A 325 17.97 -30.69 7.73
C LEU A 325 19.10 -31.36 6.94
N ASP A 326 19.28 -31.01 5.67
CA ASP A 326 20.39 -31.50 4.85
C ASP A 326 21.75 -31.02 5.38
N LYS A 327 21.85 -29.78 5.87
CA LYS A 327 23.05 -29.28 6.57
C LYS A 327 23.34 -30.04 7.87
N CYS A 328 22.30 -30.40 8.63
CA CYS A 328 22.47 -31.22 9.84
C CYS A 328 22.95 -32.64 9.50
N LEU A 329 22.52 -33.21 8.38
CA LEU A 329 22.97 -34.52 7.91
C LEU A 329 24.42 -34.51 7.39
N ALA A 330 24.82 -33.43 6.70
CA ALA A 330 26.15 -33.31 6.10
C ALA A 330 27.27 -32.96 7.10
N ALA A 331 26.92 -32.48 8.30
CA ALA A 331 27.91 -32.16 9.32
C ALA A 331 28.60 -33.43 9.85
N GLU A 332 29.93 -33.37 10.05
CA GLU A 332 30.73 -34.48 10.60
C GLU A 332 30.17 -35.03 11.93
N TYR A 333 29.47 -34.18 12.69
CA TYR A 333 28.81 -34.54 13.94
C TYR A 333 27.28 -34.57 13.80
N SER A 334 26.75 -35.35 12.84
CA SER A 334 25.30 -35.56 12.62
C SER A 334 24.56 -36.08 13.87
N SER A 335 25.25 -36.78 14.77
CA SER A 335 24.72 -37.23 16.06
C SER A 335 24.47 -36.11 17.07
N LEU A 336 25.12 -34.94 16.91
CA LEU A 336 24.97 -33.78 17.81
C LEU A 336 23.64 -33.03 17.58
N TYR A 337 22.99 -33.26 16.45
CA TYR A 337 21.75 -32.60 16.06
C TYR A 337 20.55 -33.55 16.29
N PRO A 338 19.80 -33.39 17.40
CA PRO A 338 18.56 -34.11 17.63
C PRO A 338 17.45 -33.53 16.76
N ILE A 339 17.46 -33.90 15.48
CA ILE A 339 16.48 -33.48 14.47
C ILE A 339 15.05 -33.81 14.92
N GLU A 340 14.88 -34.82 15.77
CA GLU A 340 13.58 -35.18 16.32
C GLU A 340 12.88 -34.04 17.07
N ASN A 341 13.66 -33.13 17.67
CA ASN A 341 13.13 -32.01 18.44
C ASN A 341 12.42 -30.96 17.56
N LEU A 342 12.65 -30.99 16.24
CA LEU A 342 11.96 -30.09 15.30
C LEU A 342 10.62 -30.64 14.81
N PHE A 343 10.33 -31.93 15.03
CA PHE A 343 9.12 -32.55 14.50
C PHE A 343 7.85 -31.94 15.10
N ASP A 344 7.74 -31.89 16.43
CA ASP A 344 6.57 -31.34 17.11
C ASP A 344 6.36 -29.84 16.80
N PRO A 345 7.39 -28.96 16.83
CA PRO A 345 7.25 -27.58 16.36
C PRO A 345 6.79 -27.46 14.91
N CYS A 346 7.31 -28.27 13.98
CA CYS A 346 6.88 -28.24 12.57
C CYS A 346 5.42 -28.68 12.41
N PHE A 347 5.00 -29.72 13.14
CA PHE A 347 3.60 -30.18 13.12
C PHE A 347 2.66 -29.17 13.76
N TYR A 348 3.09 -28.51 14.83
CA TYR A 348 2.35 -27.42 15.44
C TYR A 348 2.20 -26.22 14.50
N PHE A 349 3.24 -25.90 13.72
CA PHE A 349 3.14 -24.94 12.63
C PHE A 349 2.10 -25.37 11.59
N GLY A 350 2.16 -26.61 11.09
CA GLY A 350 1.17 -27.13 10.14
C GLY A 350 -0.27 -27.11 10.69
N LEU A 351 -0.46 -27.43 11.98
CA LEU A 351 -1.75 -27.29 12.67
C LEU A 351 -2.24 -25.83 12.72
N SER A 352 -1.34 -24.89 12.95
CA SER A 352 -1.64 -23.46 12.92
C SER A 352 -2.03 -23.00 11.51
N MET A 353 -1.33 -23.49 10.48
CA MET A 353 -1.61 -23.14 9.08
C MET A 353 -2.89 -23.81 8.56
N ASN A 354 -3.28 -24.97 9.10
CA ASN A 354 -4.57 -25.60 8.80
C ASN A 354 -5.77 -24.67 9.14
N ARG A 355 -5.66 -23.85 10.20
CA ARG A 355 -6.71 -22.87 10.55
C ARG A 355 -6.92 -21.79 9.48
N ILE A 356 -5.90 -21.52 8.67
CA ILE A 356 -5.99 -20.60 7.54
C ILE A 356 -6.18 -21.33 6.20
N GLY A 357 -6.35 -22.66 6.21
CA GLY A 357 -6.59 -23.47 5.01
C GLY A 357 -5.33 -23.92 4.26
N ALA A 358 -4.16 -23.89 4.90
CA ALA A 358 -2.87 -24.28 4.29
C ALA A 358 -2.17 -25.38 5.09
N ASP A 359 -2.73 -26.59 5.10
CA ASP A 359 -2.14 -27.72 5.81
C ASP A 359 -0.92 -28.29 5.06
N CYS A 360 0.28 -28.07 5.61
CA CYS A 360 1.55 -28.54 5.06
C CYS A 360 2.14 -29.76 5.80
N ARG A 361 1.39 -30.37 6.74
CA ARG A 361 1.86 -31.55 7.48
C ARG A 361 2.20 -32.75 6.60
N PRO A 362 1.48 -33.03 5.48
CA PRO A 362 1.88 -34.11 4.57
C PRO A 362 3.30 -33.91 4.01
N ASP A 363 3.62 -32.70 3.56
CA ASP A 363 4.93 -32.38 2.98
C ASP A 363 6.03 -32.41 4.05
N ILE A 364 5.77 -31.86 5.23
CA ILE A 364 6.65 -31.96 6.40
C ILE A 364 6.96 -33.43 6.70
N SER A 365 5.93 -34.29 6.69
CA SER A 365 6.09 -35.73 6.95
C SER A 365 6.99 -36.41 5.93
N LEU A 366 6.90 -36.04 4.65
CA LEU A 366 7.75 -36.58 3.59
C LEU A 366 9.21 -36.12 3.74
N ILE A 367 9.44 -34.86 4.12
CA ILE A 367 10.78 -34.34 4.40
C ILE A 367 11.44 -35.11 5.56
N PHE A 368 10.74 -35.26 6.69
CA PHE A 368 11.27 -36.01 7.83
C PHE A 368 11.49 -37.49 7.50
N GLN A 369 10.58 -38.14 6.76
CA GLN A 369 10.76 -39.53 6.31
C GLN A 369 12.08 -39.71 5.54
N ARG A 370 12.38 -38.80 4.60
CA ARG A 370 13.63 -38.82 3.84
C ARG A 370 14.83 -38.68 4.77
N VAL A 371 14.83 -37.69 5.66
CA VAL A 371 15.95 -37.39 6.56
C VAL A 371 16.24 -38.54 7.53
N ILE A 372 15.19 -39.12 8.12
CA ILE A 372 15.28 -40.27 9.02
C ILE A 372 15.86 -41.48 8.28
N LEU A 373 15.39 -41.74 7.06
CA LEU A 373 15.90 -42.82 6.23
C LEU A 373 17.38 -42.63 5.90
N THR A 374 17.79 -41.44 5.44
CA THR A 374 19.19 -41.13 5.13
C THR A 374 20.08 -41.30 6.35
N LYS A 375 19.66 -40.79 7.52
CA LYS A 375 20.43 -40.92 8.77
C LYS A 375 20.59 -42.39 9.19
N PHE A 376 19.52 -43.17 9.08
CA PHE A 376 19.56 -44.61 9.38
C PHE A 376 20.51 -45.35 8.43
N THR A 377 20.42 -45.10 7.12
CA THR A 377 21.34 -45.68 6.13
C THR A 377 22.80 -45.34 6.44
N GLN A 378 23.12 -44.06 6.71
CA GLN A 378 24.48 -43.62 7.04
C GLN A 378 25.01 -44.31 8.31
N SER A 379 24.16 -44.44 9.33
CA SER A 379 24.54 -45.10 10.59
C SER A 379 24.81 -46.59 10.39
N VAL A 380 23.98 -47.28 9.61
CA VAL A 380 24.16 -48.70 9.32
C VAL A 380 25.39 -48.95 8.44
N GLU A 381 25.60 -48.19 7.37
CA GLU A 381 26.80 -48.34 6.52
C GLU A 381 28.08 -48.05 7.32
N THR A 382 28.09 -47.01 8.15
CA THR A 382 29.23 -46.72 9.05
C THR A 382 29.50 -47.89 10.00
N ALA A 383 28.47 -48.56 10.52
CA ALA A 383 28.61 -49.74 11.37
C ALA A 383 29.25 -50.91 10.61
N ILE A 384 28.86 -51.11 9.34
CA ILE A 384 29.43 -52.18 8.51
C ILE A 384 30.89 -51.87 8.14
N ASP A 385 31.22 -50.63 7.78
CA ASP A 385 32.59 -50.22 7.46
C ASP A 385 33.51 -50.35 8.68
N LYS A 386 33.04 -49.95 9.87
CA LYS A 386 33.75 -50.19 11.14
C LYS A 386 33.92 -51.68 11.44
N PHE A 387 32.91 -52.50 11.15
CA PHE A 387 33.01 -53.95 11.32
C PHE A 387 34.07 -54.56 10.41
N GLU A 388 34.13 -54.16 9.14
CA GLU A 388 35.15 -54.58 8.17
C GLU A 388 36.56 -54.23 8.67
N ALA A 389 36.79 -52.97 9.06
CA ALA A 389 38.08 -52.51 9.59
C ALA A 389 38.46 -53.17 10.93
N ASN A 390 37.49 -53.40 11.82
CA ASN A 390 37.74 -54.12 13.08
C ASN A 390 38.10 -55.59 12.82
N LEU A 391 37.53 -56.20 11.79
CA LEU A 391 37.77 -57.59 11.44
C LEU A 391 39.15 -57.77 10.78
N GLU A 392 39.59 -56.83 9.93
CA GLU A 392 40.94 -56.82 9.35
C GLU A 392 42.05 -56.75 10.41
N ASN A 393 41.81 -56.02 11.51
CA ASN A 393 42.77 -55.87 12.62
C ASN A 393 42.63 -56.95 13.69
N PHE A 394 41.66 -57.86 13.55
CA PHE A 394 41.34 -58.86 14.57
C PHE A 394 42.08 -60.17 14.32
N SER A 395 42.75 -60.68 15.36
CA SER A 395 43.41 -61.99 15.35
C SER A 395 42.70 -62.96 16.28
N LEU A 396 42.36 -64.16 15.79
CA LEU A 396 41.70 -65.22 16.55
C LEU A 396 42.49 -65.67 17.77
N SER A 397 43.83 -65.56 17.74
CA SER A 397 44.70 -65.91 18.85
C SER A 397 44.46 -65.04 20.10
N SER A 398 43.91 -63.83 19.93
CA SER A 398 43.55 -62.93 21.04
C SER A 398 42.36 -63.44 21.86
N VAL A 399 41.44 -64.19 21.25
CA VAL A 399 40.29 -64.80 21.92
C VAL A 399 40.74 -65.97 22.80
N ASN A 400 41.69 -66.77 22.32
CA ASN A 400 42.26 -67.87 23.11
C ASN A 400 42.97 -67.36 24.39
N LEU A 401 43.61 -66.19 24.34
CA LEU A 401 44.19 -65.55 25.52
C LEU A 401 43.11 -65.09 26.52
N MET A 402 41.97 -64.59 26.05
CA MET A 402 40.85 -64.17 26.90
C MET A 402 40.08 -65.37 27.51
N THR A 403 39.93 -66.48 26.79
CA THR A 403 39.27 -67.69 27.29
C THR A 403 40.17 -68.54 28.20
N SER A 404 41.49 -68.41 28.06
CA SER A 404 42.47 -69.12 28.92
C SER A 404 42.79 -68.38 30.22
N SER A 405 42.49 -67.08 30.31
CA SER A 405 42.74 -66.24 31.50
C SER A 405 41.49 -65.93 32.33
N SER A 406 40.29 -66.34 31.89
CA SER A 406 39.01 -66.09 32.58
C SER A 406 38.55 -67.27 33.43
N SER A 407 39.37 -67.67 34.41
CA SER A 407 38.87 -68.25 35.67
C SER A 407 38.72 -67.15 36.71
N SER A 408 37.70 -66.30 36.58
CA SER A 408 37.19 -65.46 37.68
C SER A 408 35.76 -65.00 37.41
N PRO A 409 34.82 -65.14 38.38
CA PRO A 409 33.49 -64.61 38.27
C PRO A 409 33.50 -63.14 38.69
N ALA A 410 33.38 -62.22 37.74
CA ALA A 410 33.18 -60.80 38.03
C ALA A 410 32.06 -60.25 37.13
N ILE A 411 30.82 -60.62 37.45
CA ILE A 411 29.61 -59.98 36.92
C ILE A 411 28.71 -59.70 38.12
N SER A 412 28.99 -58.61 38.86
CA SER A 412 28.08 -58.11 39.90
C SER A 412 28.24 -56.62 40.23
N SER A 413 28.62 -55.78 39.26
CA SER A 413 28.68 -54.34 39.52
C SER A 413 28.64 -53.52 38.23
N LEU A 414 27.44 -53.25 37.70
CA LEU A 414 27.17 -52.01 36.97
C LEU A 414 25.67 -51.66 36.94
N SER A 415 24.96 -51.95 38.03
CA SER A 415 23.59 -51.46 38.26
C SER A 415 23.63 -50.22 39.16
N SER A 416 23.93 -49.06 38.58
CA SER A 416 23.67 -47.77 39.23
C SER A 416 23.83 -46.60 38.24
N ALA A 417 22.74 -46.17 37.63
CA ALA A 417 22.34 -44.75 37.57
C ALA A 417 21.06 -44.56 36.73
N SER A 418 20.13 -43.77 37.31
CA SER A 418 18.95 -43.13 36.70
C SER A 418 17.63 -43.91 36.72
N GLU A 419 17.00 -43.85 37.89
CA GLU A 419 15.55 -43.92 38.07
C GLU A 419 14.89 -42.65 37.53
N THR A 420 13.95 -42.81 36.58
CA THR A 420 12.66 -42.11 36.55
C THR A 420 11.71 -42.83 35.59
N LEU A 421 10.69 -43.47 36.17
CA LEU A 421 9.32 -43.68 35.68
C LEU A 421 9.11 -44.18 34.23
N THR A 422 8.99 -45.49 34.06
CA THR A 422 7.72 -46.21 33.73
C THR A 422 8.05 -47.67 33.43
N SER A 423 7.33 -48.56 34.10
CA SER A 423 7.52 -50.00 34.14
C SER A 423 6.75 -50.70 33.02
N GLU A 424 7.48 -51.27 32.06
CA GLU A 424 7.20 -52.53 31.34
C GLU A 424 8.38 -52.85 30.37
N SER A 425 9.02 -54.03 30.50
CA SER A 425 9.96 -54.67 29.55
C SER A 425 11.42 -54.18 29.39
N LYS A 426 12.20 -54.01 30.48
CA LYS A 426 13.65 -53.73 30.34
C LYS A 426 14.55 -54.95 30.01
N THR A 427 14.10 -56.19 30.19
CA THR A 427 14.98 -57.38 30.10
C THR A 427 14.94 -58.13 28.75
N ASP A 428 14.14 -57.68 27.77
CA ASP A 428 13.88 -58.47 26.56
C ASP A 428 14.76 -58.10 25.35
N TYR A 429 15.39 -56.93 25.35
CA TYR A 429 16.13 -56.40 24.19
C TYR A 429 17.63 -56.24 24.44
N GLU A 430 18.15 -56.83 25.52
CA GLU A 430 19.59 -56.89 25.75
C GLU A 430 20.26 -57.87 24.77
N PRO A 431 21.46 -57.56 24.23
CA PRO A 431 22.19 -58.46 23.35
C PRO A 431 22.53 -59.78 24.06
N PRO A 432 22.46 -60.93 23.37
CA PRO A 432 22.92 -62.20 23.92
C PRO A 432 24.40 -62.12 24.35
N SER A 433 24.71 -62.53 25.59
CA SER A 433 26.07 -62.49 26.15
C SER A 433 27.10 -63.27 25.33
N VAL A 434 26.66 -64.25 24.54
CA VAL A 434 27.49 -65.04 23.63
C VAL A 434 28.16 -64.18 22.55
N ILE A 435 27.54 -63.06 22.14
CA ILE A 435 28.10 -62.14 21.14
C ILE A 435 29.39 -61.47 21.66
N LEU A 436 29.51 -61.27 22.98
CA LEU A 436 30.69 -60.66 23.62
C LEU A 436 31.96 -61.51 23.45
N THR A 437 31.82 -62.80 23.13
CA THR A 437 32.95 -63.70 22.84
C THR A 437 33.81 -63.20 21.67
N PHE A 438 33.20 -62.45 20.73
CA PHE A 438 33.86 -61.93 19.54
C PHE A 438 33.69 -60.41 19.47
N PRO A 439 34.72 -59.63 19.84
CA PRO A 439 34.65 -58.16 19.88
C PRO A 439 34.15 -57.51 18.58
N PRO A 440 34.55 -57.95 17.37
CA PRO A 440 34.01 -57.38 16.13
C PRO A 440 32.48 -57.52 16.00
N LEU A 441 31.92 -58.68 16.38
CA LEU A 441 30.46 -58.91 16.35
C LEU A 441 29.73 -58.11 17.43
N ALA A 442 30.33 -57.97 18.61
CA ALA A 442 29.77 -57.15 19.69
C ALA A 442 29.71 -55.66 19.30
N ASN A 443 30.77 -55.14 18.68
CA ASN A 443 30.81 -53.77 18.18
C ASN A 443 29.78 -53.54 17.08
N LEU A 444 29.67 -54.45 16.11
CA LEU A 444 28.65 -54.38 15.07
C LEU A 444 27.24 -54.38 15.66
N CYS A 445 26.96 -55.25 16.63
CA CYS A 445 25.65 -55.30 17.29
C CYS A 445 25.34 -53.97 18.01
N ASN A 446 26.30 -53.40 18.73
CA ASN A 446 26.12 -52.14 19.44
C ASN A 446 25.87 -50.96 18.49
N ASP A 447 26.65 -50.85 17.40
CA ASP A 447 26.49 -49.79 16.41
C ASP A 447 25.11 -49.88 15.70
N LEU A 448 24.64 -51.09 15.38
CA LEU A 448 23.29 -51.30 14.82
C LEU A 448 22.18 -50.96 15.84
N LEU A 449 22.36 -51.29 17.12
CA LEU A 449 21.42 -50.90 18.17
C LEU A 449 21.38 -49.39 18.38
N GLU A 450 22.51 -48.70 18.26
CA GLU A 450 22.55 -47.24 18.28
C GLU A 450 21.76 -46.64 17.11
N ALA A 451 21.89 -47.18 15.90
CA ALA A 451 21.10 -46.77 14.73
C ALA A 451 19.59 -46.92 14.99
N PHE A 452 19.17 -48.04 15.60
CA PHE A 452 17.76 -48.24 15.99
C PHE A 452 17.29 -47.27 17.06
N ASN A 453 18.11 -47.00 18.08
CA ASN A 453 17.77 -46.08 19.17
C ASN A 453 17.57 -44.65 18.67
N GLN A 454 18.40 -44.19 17.72
CA GLN A 454 18.25 -42.88 17.09
C GLN A 454 16.96 -42.79 16.25
N ALA A 455 16.59 -43.87 15.54
CA ALA A 455 15.38 -43.87 14.72
C ALA A 455 14.08 -43.99 15.54
N ARG A 456 14.10 -44.72 16.67
CA ARG A 456 12.91 -45.14 17.44
C ARG A 456 11.92 -44.03 17.80
N LYS A 457 12.40 -42.81 18.03
CA LYS A 457 11.55 -41.68 18.46
C LYS A 457 10.58 -41.21 17.36
N LEU A 458 10.93 -41.40 16.09
CA LEU A 458 10.18 -40.92 14.93
C LEU A 458 10.21 -41.97 13.83
N ILE A 459 9.45 -43.06 13.98
CA ILE A 459 9.34 -44.06 12.91
C ILE A 459 7.96 -43.97 12.25
N PRO A 460 7.86 -43.30 11.09
CA PRO A 460 6.71 -43.44 10.21
C PRO A 460 6.54 -44.88 9.75
N LEU A 461 5.31 -45.39 9.81
CA LEU A 461 4.98 -46.74 9.33
C LEU A 461 5.37 -46.96 7.86
N SER A 462 5.34 -45.90 7.06
CA SER A 462 5.64 -45.90 5.62
C SER A 462 7.10 -46.26 5.27
N ILE A 463 8.05 -46.09 6.19
CA ILE A 463 9.49 -46.31 5.91
C ILE A 463 10.05 -47.59 6.53
N ILE A 464 9.26 -48.33 7.31
CA ILE A 464 9.71 -49.56 8.00
C ILE A 464 10.21 -50.61 7.01
N ALA A 465 9.52 -50.79 5.87
CA ALA A 465 9.97 -51.71 4.82
C ALA A 465 11.35 -51.31 4.27
N LYS A 466 11.60 -50.00 4.10
CA LYS A 466 12.90 -49.49 3.64
C LYS A 466 14.01 -49.73 4.66
N PHE A 467 13.72 -49.59 5.96
CA PHE A 467 14.69 -49.93 7.02
C PHE A 467 15.08 -51.41 6.96
N ARG A 468 14.09 -52.28 6.78
CA ARG A 468 14.31 -53.70 6.60
C ARG A 468 15.19 -53.97 5.36
N ASP A 469 14.91 -53.35 4.23
CA ASP A 469 15.69 -53.55 3.00
C ASP A 469 17.15 -53.12 3.17
N ILE A 470 17.39 -51.99 3.83
CA ILE A 470 18.74 -51.52 4.19
C ILE A 470 19.45 -52.56 5.06
N LEU A 471 18.82 -53.00 6.15
CA LEU A 471 19.41 -54.00 7.05
C LEU A 471 19.69 -55.33 6.35
N ASN A 472 18.79 -55.79 5.47
CA ASN A 472 19.02 -57.00 4.68
C ASN A 472 20.28 -56.85 3.81
N GLN A 473 20.40 -55.74 3.09
CA GLN A 473 21.58 -55.48 2.24
C GLN A 473 22.86 -55.39 3.06
N SER A 474 22.82 -54.66 4.18
CA SER A 474 23.98 -54.46 5.06
C SER A 474 24.39 -55.76 5.77
N LEU A 475 23.46 -56.61 6.20
CA LEU A 475 23.77 -57.94 6.77
C LEU A 475 24.32 -58.90 5.71
N ILE A 476 23.79 -58.89 4.47
CA ILE A 476 24.37 -59.64 3.36
C ILE A 476 25.83 -59.19 3.11
N ARG A 477 26.10 -57.88 3.19
CA ARG A 477 27.47 -57.34 3.10
C ARG A 477 28.35 -57.83 4.26
N SER A 478 27.87 -57.75 5.51
CA SER A 478 28.60 -58.30 6.68
C SER A 478 28.90 -59.80 6.53
N THR A 479 27.97 -60.57 5.96
CA THR A 479 28.14 -62.00 5.68
C THR A 479 29.28 -62.23 4.69
N ARG A 480 29.34 -61.43 3.61
CA ARG A 480 30.45 -61.51 2.63
C ARG A 480 31.80 -61.13 3.23
N ILE A 481 31.84 -60.11 4.08
CA ILE A 481 33.04 -59.71 4.83
C ILE A 481 33.52 -60.88 5.70
N LEU A 482 32.61 -61.54 6.42
CA LEU A 482 32.94 -62.70 7.25
C LEU A 482 33.44 -63.91 6.45
N ILE A 483 32.85 -64.17 5.27
CA ILE A 483 33.32 -65.22 4.34
C ILE A 483 34.74 -64.91 3.83
N ASN A 484 35.03 -63.66 3.49
CA ASN A 484 36.37 -63.27 3.04
C ASN A 484 37.40 -63.41 4.15
N TYR A 485 37.08 -62.98 5.37
CA TYR A 485 37.92 -63.20 6.54
C TYR A 485 38.19 -64.70 6.78
N HIS A 486 37.14 -65.53 6.69
CA HIS A 486 37.27 -66.97 6.83
C HIS A 486 38.25 -67.56 5.80
N LYS A 487 38.22 -67.12 4.55
CA LYS A 487 39.13 -67.58 3.49
C LYS A 487 40.59 -67.17 3.73
N THR A 488 40.82 -65.93 4.18
CA THR A 488 42.16 -65.41 4.47
C THR A 488 42.80 -66.13 5.66
N GLU A 489 42.04 -66.35 6.73
CA GLU A 489 42.50 -67.08 7.92
C GLU A 489 42.68 -68.57 7.67
N SER A 490 41.80 -69.22 6.88
CA SER A 490 41.94 -70.64 6.52
C SER A 490 43.17 -70.93 5.64
N THR A 491 43.68 -69.92 4.94
CA THR A 491 44.92 -70.03 4.16
C THR A 491 46.18 -69.84 5.01
N SER A 492 46.04 -69.14 6.15
CA SER A 492 47.16 -68.73 7.02
C SER A 492 47.30 -69.62 8.26
N SER A 493 46.20 -70.19 8.76
CA SER A 493 46.17 -71.03 9.96
C SER A 493 46.10 -72.52 9.61
N ASN A 494 47.17 -73.25 9.93
CA ASN A 494 47.27 -74.71 9.81
C ASN A 494 46.83 -75.45 11.10
N THR A 495 46.19 -74.76 12.05
CA THR A 495 45.88 -75.30 13.38
C THR A 495 44.37 -75.51 13.59
N ASN A 496 43.98 -76.77 13.88
CA ASN A 496 42.61 -77.18 14.22
C ASN A 496 41.83 -76.25 15.20
N PRO A 497 42.40 -75.70 16.30
CA PRO A 497 41.63 -74.87 17.23
C PRO A 497 41.18 -73.51 16.68
N GLU A 498 41.91 -72.92 15.73
CA GLU A 498 41.52 -71.62 15.14
C GLU A 498 40.39 -71.79 14.12
N ALA A 499 40.38 -72.91 13.40
CA ALA A 499 39.27 -73.30 12.53
C ALA A 499 37.96 -73.53 13.31
N ASP A 500 38.02 -74.18 14.47
CA ASP A 500 36.84 -74.38 15.34
C ASP A 500 36.31 -73.04 15.91
N LEU A 501 37.20 -72.11 16.23
CA LEU A 501 36.84 -70.78 16.74
C LEU A 501 36.17 -69.91 15.67
N LEU A 502 36.65 -70.01 14.43
CA LEU A 502 36.09 -69.36 13.26
C LEU A 502 34.68 -69.91 12.95
N LYS A 503 34.49 -71.23 13.00
CA LYS A 503 33.15 -71.87 12.91
C LYS A 503 32.22 -71.35 14.01
N LYS A 504 32.72 -71.23 15.26
CA LYS A 504 31.95 -70.67 16.38
C LYS A 504 31.58 -69.20 16.16
N MET A 505 32.46 -68.39 15.57
CA MET A 505 32.16 -66.99 15.24
C MET A 505 31.02 -66.88 14.21
N VAL A 506 31.05 -67.71 13.17
CA VAL A 506 29.98 -67.79 12.17
C VAL A 506 28.66 -68.24 12.80
N GLN A 507 28.68 -69.24 13.69
CA GLN A 507 27.50 -69.67 14.45
C GLN A 507 26.92 -68.54 15.30
N VAL A 508 27.76 -67.75 15.97
CA VAL A 508 27.30 -66.61 16.78
C VAL A 508 26.67 -65.52 15.92
N TYR A 509 27.24 -65.22 14.75
CA TYR A 509 26.66 -64.28 13.80
C TYR A 509 25.25 -64.73 13.33
N VAL A 510 25.12 -65.97 12.87
CA VAL A 510 23.88 -66.50 12.29
C VAL A 510 22.80 -66.80 13.31
N HIS A 511 23.15 -67.39 14.46
CA HIS A 511 22.18 -67.88 15.44
C HIS A 511 21.89 -66.89 16.57
N HIS A 512 22.73 -65.89 16.79
CA HIS A 512 22.53 -64.91 17.86
C HIS A 512 22.40 -63.48 17.35
N LEU A 513 23.33 -62.98 16.51
CA LEU A 513 23.30 -61.59 16.05
C LEU A 513 22.12 -61.33 15.11
N VAL A 514 22.01 -62.06 13.99
CA VAL A 514 20.93 -61.83 13.00
C VAL A 514 19.53 -61.97 13.61
N PRO A 515 19.22 -63.00 14.43
CA PRO A 515 17.91 -63.10 15.08
C PRO A 515 17.66 -62.00 16.12
N HIS A 516 18.70 -61.49 16.78
CA HIS A 516 18.57 -60.37 17.70
C HIS A 516 18.22 -59.07 16.95
N ILE A 517 18.89 -58.78 15.83
CA ILE A 517 18.57 -57.64 14.97
C ILE A 517 17.14 -57.73 14.42
N GLN A 518 16.67 -58.93 14.04
CA GLN A 518 15.28 -59.18 13.67
C GLN A 518 14.30 -58.83 14.81
N LYS A 519 14.63 -59.23 16.04
CA LYS A 519 13.82 -58.91 17.24
C LYS A 519 13.74 -57.41 17.45
N CYS A 520 14.85 -56.69 17.31
CA CYS A 520 14.90 -55.23 17.46
C CYS A 520 14.13 -54.51 16.36
N LEU A 521 14.29 -54.90 15.09
CA LEU A 521 13.51 -54.33 13.97
C LEU A 521 12.00 -54.55 14.16
N THR A 522 11.61 -55.73 14.64
CA THR A 522 10.20 -56.02 14.96
C THR A 522 9.66 -55.12 16.07
N ALA A 523 10.48 -54.83 17.09
CA ALA A 523 10.08 -53.99 18.22
C ALA A 523 9.83 -52.52 17.83
N LEU A 524 10.44 -52.06 16.74
CA LEU A 524 10.20 -50.73 16.18
C LEU A 524 8.84 -50.60 15.49
N VAL A 525 8.16 -51.71 15.19
CA VAL A 525 6.86 -51.70 14.53
C VAL A 525 5.74 -51.69 15.56
N PRO A 526 4.94 -50.62 15.66
CA PRO A 526 3.75 -50.63 16.50
C PRO A 526 2.66 -51.49 15.84
N VAL A 527 2.65 -52.78 16.19
CA VAL A 527 1.77 -53.82 15.61
C VAL A 527 0.28 -53.40 15.66
N GLN A 528 -0.14 -52.73 16.73
CA GLN A 528 -1.52 -52.24 16.88
C GLN A 528 -1.88 -51.16 15.86
N GLN A 529 -0.98 -50.21 15.60
CA GLN A 529 -1.21 -49.13 14.65
C GLN A 529 -1.19 -49.66 13.22
N LEU A 530 -0.31 -50.61 12.94
CA LEU A 530 -0.18 -51.20 11.62
C LEU A 530 -1.36 -52.13 11.27
N ALA A 531 -1.85 -52.91 12.24
CA ALA A 531 -3.09 -53.68 12.08
C ALA A 531 -4.28 -52.76 11.80
N LYS A 532 -4.38 -51.63 12.52
CA LYS A 532 -5.41 -50.61 12.30
C LYS A 532 -5.33 -49.97 10.90
N SER A 533 -4.13 -49.64 10.41
CA SER A 533 -3.97 -49.08 9.06
C SER A 533 -4.31 -50.06 7.94
N LEU A 534 -4.14 -51.36 8.18
CA LEU A 534 -4.50 -52.42 7.23
C LEU A 534 -5.97 -52.86 7.35
N GLY A 535 -6.73 -52.31 8.31
CA GLY A 535 -8.11 -52.71 8.58
C GLY A 535 -8.26 -54.11 9.17
N LEU A 536 -7.20 -54.67 9.78
CA LEU A 536 -7.16 -56.03 10.33
C LEU A 536 -7.24 -56.02 11.86
N SER A 537 -7.77 -57.09 12.45
CA SER A 537 -7.61 -57.32 13.89
C SER A 537 -6.15 -57.70 14.22
N VAL A 538 -5.68 -57.40 15.43
CA VAL A 538 -4.32 -57.75 15.87
C VAL A 538 -4.08 -59.28 15.83
N LEU A 539 -5.13 -60.08 16.07
CA LEU A 539 -5.07 -61.54 15.99
C LEU A 539 -4.90 -62.03 14.55
N GLU A 540 -5.66 -61.47 13.60
CA GLU A 540 -5.54 -61.79 12.18
C GLU A 540 -4.21 -61.34 11.60
N PHE A 541 -3.75 -60.15 11.97
CA PHE A 541 -2.43 -59.64 11.59
C PHE A 541 -1.30 -60.59 12.06
N ASN A 542 -1.34 -61.00 13.33
CA ASN A 542 -0.37 -61.96 13.87
C ASN A 542 -0.46 -63.34 13.22
N ARG A 543 -1.66 -63.77 12.80
CA ARG A 543 -1.85 -65.03 12.05
C ARG A 543 -1.23 -64.95 10.66
N LEU A 544 -1.48 -63.86 9.93
CA LEU A 544 -0.94 -63.62 8.59
C LEU A 544 0.59 -63.50 8.61
N ARG A 545 1.14 -62.83 9.63
CA ARG A 545 2.58 -62.72 9.86
C ARG A 545 3.22 -64.10 10.08
N LYS A 546 2.62 -64.95 10.93
CA LYS A 546 3.12 -66.33 11.18
C LYS A 546 3.12 -67.21 9.93
N THR A 547 2.17 -66.98 9.01
CA THR A 547 2.10 -67.76 7.77
C THR A 547 3.07 -67.33 6.68
N ARG A 548 3.89 -66.28 6.89
CA ARG A 548 4.87 -65.70 5.92
C ARG A 548 4.30 -65.37 4.54
N LYS A 549 2.98 -65.39 4.35
CA LYS A 549 2.38 -65.46 3.01
C LYS A 549 2.26 -64.10 2.32
N ASP A 550 2.00 -63.00 3.02
CA ASP A 550 1.75 -61.71 2.33
C ASP A 550 2.08 -60.43 3.13
N VAL A 551 2.59 -60.51 4.37
CA VAL A 551 2.79 -59.33 5.24
C VAL A 551 4.21 -59.30 5.79
N SER A 552 5.18 -59.36 4.88
CA SER A 552 6.58 -59.14 5.22
C SER A 552 6.84 -57.63 5.18
N ILE A 553 6.56 -56.93 6.29
CA ILE A 553 6.89 -55.49 6.44
C ILE A 553 8.19 -55.28 7.23
N SER A 554 8.47 -56.11 8.25
CA SER A 554 9.63 -55.98 9.15
C SER A 554 10.42 -57.27 9.42
N ASP A 555 10.23 -58.30 8.61
CA ASP A 555 10.91 -59.58 8.70
C ASP A 555 12.10 -59.61 7.71
N LEU A 556 13.32 -59.68 8.25
CA LEU A 556 14.56 -59.84 7.50
C LEU A 556 14.57 -61.16 6.74
N ASP A 557 15.32 -61.19 5.64
CA ASP A 557 15.54 -62.39 4.84
C ASP A 557 16.66 -63.24 5.46
N VAL A 558 16.36 -63.80 6.64
CA VAL A 558 17.31 -64.60 7.42
C VAL A 558 17.73 -65.86 6.65
N ASP A 559 16.86 -66.38 5.80
CA ASP A 559 17.13 -67.59 5.02
C ASP A 559 18.17 -67.29 3.93
N ALA A 560 18.05 -66.17 3.20
CA ALA A 560 19.08 -65.74 2.25
C ALA A 560 20.44 -65.44 2.91
N ILE A 561 20.43 -64.87 4.12
CA ILE A 561 21.67 -64.63 4.90
C ILE A 561 22.33 -65.95 5.31
N LYS A 562 21.55 -66.95 5.71
CA LYS A 562 22.03 -68.29 6.09
C LYS A 562 22.59 -69.07 4.92
N GLU A 563 21.86 -69.13 3.80
CA GLU A 563 22.30 -69.87 2.60
C GLU A 563 23.69 -69.42 2.11
N LEU A 564 24.01 -68.13 2.25
CA LEU A 564 25.32 -67.59 1.88
C LEU A 564 26.48 -68.14 2.74
N ILE A 565 26.24 -68.51 3.99
CA ILE A 565 27.29 -68.86 4.96
C ILE A 565 27.22 -70.30 5.47
N ASP A 566 26.15 -71.02 5.18
CA ASP A 566 25.93 -72.41 5.61
C ASP A 566 27.06 -73.36 5.19
N HIS A 567 27.72 -73.09 4.05
CA HIS A 567 28.88 -73.87 3.59
C HIS A 567 30.11 -73.79 4.53
N LEU A 568 30.18 -72.79 5.42
CA LEU A 568 31.23 -72.64 6.42
C LEU A 568 30.86 -73.28 7.78
N LEU A 569 29.60 -73.67 7.95
CA LEU A 569 29.08 -74.29 9.18
C LEU A 569 29.22 -75.83 9.19
N VAL A 570 29.48 -76.43 8.02
CA VAL A 570 29.79 -77.86 7.83
C VAL A 570 31.29 -78.08 8.06
#